data_AF-A0A166AML3-F1
#
_entry.id   AF-A0A166AML3-F1
#
_cell.length_a   1.000
_cell.length_b   1.000
_cell.length_c   1.000
_cell.angle_alpha   90.00
_cell.angle_beta   90.00
_cell.angle_gamma   90.00
#
_symmetry.space_group_name_H-M   'P 1'
#
loop_
_entity.id
_entity.type
_entity.pdbx_description
1 polymer ?
#
loop_
_entity_poly.entity_id
_entity_poly.type
_entity_poly.pdbx_seq_one_letter_code
_entity_poly.pdbx_strand_id
1 'polypeptide(L)'
;MPEIDDNVLFKLEDGKVLELHQNLVRLKTREGGLLTVNIRSPTRIMEKIQEFFEGLHSNVLLSMDIGGTGDIKTYFRGVSPVLQQKNEAGLPYSFLSITLQEIKKFVPADDEPHCGCNINL
;
A
#
# COMPACT_ATOMS: atom_id res chain seq x y z
N MET A 1 5.69 -25.03 0.16
CA MET A 1 5.48 -23.80 0.96
C MET A 1 5.18 -22.69 -0.03
N PRO A 2 4.14 -21.87 0.14
CA PRO A 2 4.02 -20.67 -0.68
C PRO A 2 5.21 -19.76 -0.35
N GLU A 3 6.07 -19.52 -1.35
CA GLU A 3 7.15 -18.54 -1.24
C GLU A 3 6.52 -17.14 -1.26
N ILE A 4 6.84 -16.33 -0.26
CA ILE A 4 6.44 -14.92 -0.23
C ILE A 4 7.34 -14.19 -1.23
N ASP A 5 6.75 -13.45 -2.16
CA ASP A 5 7.49 -12.64 -3.14
C ASP A 5 8.20 -11.49 -2.42
N ASP A 6 9.34 -11.03 -2.93
CA ASP A 6 10.11 -9.90 -2.39
C ASP A 6 9.58 -8.53 -2.87
N ASN A 7 8.47 -8.52 -3.61
CA ASN A 7 7.91 -7.32 -4.22
C ASN A 7 6.63 -6.81 -3.54
N VAL A 8 6.35 -5.52 -3.76
CA VAL A 8 5.09 -4.84 -3.50
C VAL A 8 4.53 -4.38 -4.85
N LEU A 9 3.31 -4.79 -5.15
CA LEU A 9 2.61 -4.42 -6.38
C LEU A 9 1.56 -3.36 -6.08
N PHE A 10 1.55 -2.28 -6.86
CA PHE A 10 0.48 -1.30 -6.91
C PHE A 10 -0.25 -1.46 -8.23
N LYS A 11 -1.56 -1.69 -8.18
CA LYS A 11 -2.40 -2.00 -9.34
C LYS A 11 -3.53 -0.97 -9.44
N LEU A 12 -3.63 -0.29 -10.58
CA LEU A 12 -4.75 0.59 -10.93
C LEU A 12 -5.84 -0.20 -11.67
N GLU A 13 -7.07 0.32 -11.67
CA GLU A 13 -8.19 -0.35 -12.35
C GLU A 13 -8.06 -0.38 -13.88
N ASP A 14 -7.28 0.54 -14.46
CA ASP A 14 -6.98 0.57 -15.89
C ASP A 14 -5.95 -0.50 -16.33
N GLY A 15 -5.48 -1.32 -15.39
CA GLY A 15 -4.51 -2.39 -15.61
C GLY A 15 -3.05 -1.96 -15.50
N LYS A 16 -2.75 -0.69 -15.21
CA LYS A 16 -1.37 -0.27 -14.91
C LYS A 16 -0.89 -0.90 -13.60
N VAL A 17 0.33 -1.43 -13.63
CA VAL A 17 0.98 -2.05 -12.47
C VAL A 17 2.35 -1.42 -12.24
N LEU A 18 2.63 -1.07 -10.99
CA LEU A 18 3.95 -0.70 -10.51
C LEU A 18 4.44 -1.76 -9.55
N GLU A 19 5.57 -2.35 -9.88
CA GLU A 19 6.26 -3.35 -9.06
C GLU A 19 7.49 -2.74 -8.42
N LEU A 20 7.60 -2.86 -7.09
CA LEU A 20 8.71 -2.35 -6.31
C LEU A 20 9.23 -3.42 -5.35
N HIS A 21 10.55 -3.58 -5.29
CA HIS A 21 11.16 -4.42 -4.28
C HIS A 21 10.87 -3.89 -2.87
N GLN A 22 10.50 -4.77 -1.93
CA GLN A 22 10.05 -4.43 -0.58
C GLN A 22 11.09 -3.62 0.22
N ASN A 23 12.38 -3.77 -0.07
CA ASN A 23 13.45 -2.97 0.57
C ASN A 23 13.33 -1.45 0.28
N LEU A 24 12.66 -1.04 -0.80
CA LEU A 24 12.43 0.35 -1.15
C LEU A 24 11.20 0.93 -0.44
N VAL A 25 10.35 0.07 0.14
CA VAL A 25 9.03 0.42 0.64
C VAL A 25 8.97 0.29 2.17
N ARG A 26 8.38 1.31 2.80
CA ARG A 26 8.08 1.33 4.23
C ARG A 26 6.63 1.72 4.45
N LEU A 27 5.84 0.79 4.94
CA LEU A 27 4.43 0.98 5.25
C LEU A 27 4.27 1.53 6.66
N LYS A 28 3.39 2.52 6.82
CA LYS A 28 3.00 3.07 8.12
C LYS A 28 1.49 3.23 8.19
N THR A 29 0.84 2.35 8.93
CA THR A 29 -0.58 2.47 9.25
C THR A 29 -0.81 3.61 10.24
N ARG A 30 -1.91 4.32 10.06
CA ARG A 30 -2.41 5.37 10.96
C ARG A 30 -3.85 5.03 11.36
N GLU A 31 -4.33 5.69 12.39
CA GLU A 31 -5.72 5.55 12.83
C GLU A 31 -6.70 5.87 11.69
N GLY A 32 -7.87 5.24 11.74
CA GLY A 32 -8.91 5.44 10.72
C GLY A 32 -8.70 4.66 9.42
N GLY A 33 -7.70 3.77 9.33
CA GLY A 33 -7.42 3.00 8.11
C GLY A 33 -6.63 3.78 7.07
N LEU A 34 -6.01 4.90 7.45
CA LEU A 34 -5.05 5.59 6.63
C LEU A 34 -3.73 4.82 6.60
N LEU A 35 -3.13 4.71 5.43
CA LEU A 35 -1.86 4.06 5.20
C LEU A 35 -0.93 5.06 4.50
N THR A 36 0.28 5.23 5.04
CA THR A 36 1.35 5.95 4.36
C THR A 36 2.35 4.95 3.80
N VAL A 37 2.57 4.97 2.50
CA VAL A 37 3.61 4.21 1.81
C VAL A 37 4.79 5.14 1.58
N ASN A 38 5.88 4.92 2.29
CA ASN A 38 7.11 5.70 2.13
C ASN A 38 8.06 4.93 1.23
N ILE A 39 8.51 5.60 0.17
CA ILE A 39 9.41 5.02 -0.83
C ILE A 39 10.74 5.75 -0.74
N ARG A 40 11.82 4.97 -0.64
CA ARG A 40 13.19 5.45 -0.76
C ARG A 40 13.89 4.71 -1.89
N SER A 41 14.37 5.42 -2.90
CA SER A 41 14.98 4.79 -4.07
C SER A 41 16.03 5.70 -4.73
N PRO A 42 16.91 5.14 -5.59
CA PRO A 42 17.72 5.94 -6.51
C PRO A 42 16.83 6.79 -7.43
N THR A 43 17.31 7.96 -7.84
CA THR A 43 16.54 8.94 -8.64
C THR A 43 15.91 8.35 -9.89
N ARG A 44 16.65 7.51 -10.63
CA ARG A 44 16.15 6.85 -11.86
C ARG A 44 14.93 5.95 -11.62
N ILE A 45 14.84 5.33 -10.44
CA ILE A 45 13.67 4.51 -10.08
C ILE A 45 12.53 5.44 -9.65
N MET A 46 12.84 6.52 -8.93
CA MET A 46 11.84 7.48 -8.44
C MET A 46 11.08 8.19 -9.56
N GLU A 47 11.69 8.42 -10.72
CA GLU A 47 11.01 8.98 -11.89
C GLU A 47 9.84 8.11 -12.35
N LYS A 48 10.05 6.78 -12.45
CA LYS A 48 8.98 5.82 -12.81
C LYS A 48 7.87 5.76 -11.77
N ILE A 49 8.25 5.88 -10.50
CA ILE A 49 7.29 5.89 -9.39
C ILE A 49 6.42 7.14 -9.47
N GLN A 50 7.02 8.30 -9.71
CA GLN A 50 6.27 9.55 -9.91
C GLN A 50 5.29 9.43 -11.07
N GLU A 51 5.76 8.97 -12.24
CA GLU A 51 4.94 8.81 -13.44
C GLU A 51 3.72 7.91 -13.19
N PHE A 52 3.86 6.85 -12.39
CA PHE A 52 2.75 5.98 -12.05
C PHE A 52 1.65 6.67 -11.23
N PHE A 53 2.04 7.55 -10.29
CA PHE A 53 1.09 8.27 -9.43
C PHE A 53 0.71 9.66 -9.99
N GLU A 54 1.33 10.09 -11.08
CA GLU A 54 1.09 11.38 -11.71
C GLU A 54 -0.34 11.45 -12.25
N GLY A 55 -1.00 12.58 -12.00
CA GLY A 55 -2.37 12.82 -12.46
C GLY A 55 -3.46 12.01 -11.73
N LEU A 56 -3.12 11.14 -10.77
CA LEU A 56 -4.12 10.41 -10.01
C LEU A 56 -4.93 11.35 -9.09
N HIS A 57 -6.24 11.20 -9.13
CA HIS A 57 -7.16 11.93 -8.25
C HIS A 57 -7.35 11.20 -6.91
N SER A 58 -7.69 11.96 -5.86
CA SER A 58 -7.79 11.52 -4.45
C SER A 58 -8.89 10.50 -4.12
N ASN A 59 -9.51 9.87 -5.12
CA ASN A 59 -10.50 8.80 -4.98
C ASN A 59 -10.27 7.65 -5.97
N VAL A 60 -9.15 7.64 -6.70
CA VAL A 60 -8.82 6.52 -7.60
C VAL A 60 -8.63 5.26 -6.77
N LEU A 61 -9.24 4.16 -7.23
CA LEU A 61 -9.06 2.84 -6.64
C LEU A 61 -7.68 2.31 -6.98
N LEU A 62 -6.98 1.86 -5.95
CA LEU A 62 -5.65 1.28 -6.05
C LEU A 62 -5.58 0.04 -5.17
N SER A 63 -5.16 -1.08 -5.76
CA SER A 63 -4.91 -2.32 -5.02
C SER A 63 -3.43 -2.46 -4.73
N MET A 64 -3.09 -2.86 -3.51
CA MET A 64 -1.72 -3.10 -3.08
C MET A 64 -1.56 -4.56 -2.66
N ASP A 65 -0.59 -5.25 -3.25
CA ASP A 65 -0.24 -6.65 -2.89
C ASP A 65 1.18 -6.66 -2.34
N ILE A 66 1.37 -7.26 -1.17
CA ILE A 66 2.65 -7.32 -0.47
C ILE A 66 3.10 -8.77 -0.47
N GLY A 67 4.12 -9.08 -1.26
CA GLY A 67 4.73 -10.40 -1.32
C GLY A 67 3.80 -11.52 -1.75
N GLY A 68 2.77 -11.21 -2.55
CA GLY A 68 1.78 -12.19 -3.02
C GLY A 68 0.81 -12.65 -1.93
N THR A 69 0.66 -11.88 -0.85
CA THR A 69 -0.25 -12.22 0.26
C THR A 69 -1.71 -11.87 -0.03
N GLY A 70 -1.96 -11.15 -1.13
CA GLY A 70 -3.29 -10.80 -1.62
C GLY A 70 -3.51 -9.29 -1.73
N ASP A 71 -4.56 -8.92 -2.46
CA ASP A 71 -4.85 -7.52 -2.77
C ASP A 71 -5.56 -6.80 -1.60
N ILE A 72 -4.90 -5.75 -1.10
CA ILE A 72 -5.46 -4.76 -0.18
C ILE A 72 -6.05 -3.63 -1.02
N LYS A 73 -7.38 -3.49 -1.03
CA LYS A 73 -8.07 -2.42 -1.76
C LYS A 73 -8.00 -1.09 -1.00
N THR A 74 -7.57 -0.05 -1.68
CA THR A 74 -7.41 1.28 -1.11
C THR A 74 -7.95 2.37 -2.04
N TYR A 75 -8.28 3.52 -1.46
CA TYR A 75 -8.40 4.77 -2.21
C TYR A 75 -7.07 5.53 -2.16
N PHE A 76 -6.56 5.94 -3.31
CA PHE A 76 -5.45 6.88 -3.38
C PHE A 76 -5.88 8.23 -2.81
N ARG A 77 -5.12 8.80 -1.88
CA ARG A 77 -5.42 10.09 -1.23
C ARG A 77 -4.46 11.21 -1.60
N GLY A 78 -3.32 10.88 -2.19
CA GLY A 78 -2.36 11.86 -2.65
C GLY A 78 -0.92 11.38 -2.54
N VAL A 79 -0.03 12.17 -3.11
CA VAL A 79 1.41 11.94 -3.14
C VAL A 79 2.12 13.21 -2.65
N SER A 80 3.16 13.06 -1.84
CA SER A 80 3.99 14.19 -1.41
C SER A 80 4.85 14.70 -2.57
N PRO A 81 5.43 15.91 -2.47
CA PRO A 81 6.55 16.28 -3.33
C PRO A 81 7.72 15.28 -3.16
N VAL A 82 8.49 15.06 -4.22
CA VAL A 82 9.72 14.27 -4.14
C VAL A 82 10.83 15.08 -3.49
N LEU A 83 11.49 14.47 -2.51
CA LEU A 83 12.64 15.04 -1.83
C LEU A 83 13.91 14.35 -2.31
N GLN A 84 14.91 15.12 -2.72
CA GLN A 84 16.25 14.60 -3.05
C GLN A 84 17.19 14.77 -1.87
N GLN A 85 17.97 13.74 -1.57
CA GLN A 85 18.93 13.71 -0.46
C GLN A 85 20.19 12.95 -0.86
N LYS A 86 21.23 13.02 0.00
CA LYS A 86 22.44 12.21 -0.11
C LYS A 86 22.61 11.36 1.13
N ASN A 87 23.05 10.12 0.96
CA ASN A 87 23.36 9.26 2.11
C ASN A 87 24.72 9.65 2.73
N GLU A 88 25.13 8.96 3.79
CA GLU A 88 26.41 9.19 4.48
C GLU A 88 27.63 9.02 3.56
N ALA A 89 27.51 8.19 2.52
CA ALA A 89 28.53 8.00 1.48
C ALA A 89 28.46 9.04 0.35
N GLY A 90 27.58 10.04 0.44
CA GLY A 90 27.40 11.09 -0.57
C GLY A 90 26.60 10.67 -1.81
N LEU A 91 26.06 9.45 -1.86
CA LEU A 91 25.28 8.95 -2.99
C LEU A 91 23.86 9.53 -2.97
N PRO A 92 23.35 10.02 -4.12
CA PRO A 92 22.02 10.61 -4.20
C PRO A 92 20.93 9.55 -4.04
N TYR A 93 19.87 9.91 -3.34
CA TYR A 93 18.63 9.14 -3.26
C TYR A 93 17.42 10.08 -3.19
N SER A 94 16.25 9.54 -3.47
CA SER A 94 15.00 10.27 -3.45
C SER A 94 14.02 9.63 -2.48
N PHE A 95 13.13 10.46 -1.95
CA PHE A 95 12.07 10.07 -1.03
C PHE A 95 10.72 10.59 -1.52
N LEU A 96 9.72 9.73 -1.40
CA LEU A 96 8.33 10.02 -1.75
C LEU A 96 7.38 9.33 -0.76
N SER A 97 6.34 10.02 -0.34
CA SER A 97 5.26 9.44 0.47
C SER A 97 3.95 9.42 -0.30
N ILE A 98 3.31 8.27 -0.34
CA ILE A 98 1.96 8.10 -0.89
C ILE A 98 1.00 7.89 0.28
N THR A 99 -0.15 8.57 0.23
CA THR A 99 -1.22 8.38 1.21
C THR A 99 -2.33 7.57 0.57
N LEU A 100 -2.70 6.47 1.22
CA LEU A 100 -3.78 5.56 0.85
C LEU A 100 -4.79 5.48 1.99
N GLN A 101 -6.03 5.16 1.68
CA GLN A 101 -7.07 4.84 2.65
C GLN A 101 -7.57 3.44 2.38
N GLU A 102 -7.40 2.52 3.32
CA GLU A 102 -7.95 1.18 3.21
C GLU A 102 -9.48 1.25 3.12
N ILE A 103 -10.02 0.50 2.17
CA ILE A 103 -11.47 0.30 2.06
C ILE A 103 -11.81 -0.77 3.07
N LYS A 104 -12.25 -0.35 4.25
CA LYS A 104 -12.82 -1.29 5.23
C LYS A 104 -13.94 -2.04 4.52
N LYS A 105 -13.76 -3.36 4.34
CA LYS A 105 -14.92 -4.22 4.11
C LYS A 105 -15.81 -4.02 5.33
N PHE A 106 -17.04 -3.58 5.11
CA PHE A 106 -18.07 -3.71 6.13
C PHE A 106 -18.20 -5.22 6.37
N VAL A 107 -17.50 -5.72 7.39
CA VAL A 107 -17.90 -6.98 8.00
C VAL A 107 -19.13 -6.57 8.79
N PRO A 108 -20.37 -6.89 8.36
CA PRO A 108 -21.47 -6.79 9.29
C PRO A 108 -21.03 -7.55 10.54
N ALA A 109 -21.19 -6.94 11.70
CA ALA A 109 -20.95 -7.59 12.97
C ALA A 109 -22.02 -8.66 13.15
N ASP A 110 -21.91 -9.75 12.39
CA ASP A 110 -22.79 -10.90 12.54
C ASP A 110 -22.12 -11.93 13.44
N ASP A 111 -22.88 -12.18 14.50
CA ASP A 111 -22.93 -13.39 15.29
C ASP A 111 -21.74 -13.63 16.24
N GLU A 112 -21.84 -13.01 17.42
CA GLU A 112 -21.56 -13.81 18.62
C GLU A 112 -22.33 -15.14 18.45
N PRO A 113 -21.68 -16.31 18.50
CA PRO A 113 -22.42 -17.54 18.60
C PRO A 113 -23.14 -17.48 19.95
N HIS A 114 -24.45 -17.18 19.92
CA HIS A 114 -25.33 -17.52 21.02
C HIS A 114 -25.19 -19.02 21.20
N CYS A 115 -24.38 -19.42 22.19
CA CYS A 115 -24.32 -20.78 22.67
C CYS A 115 -25.68 -21.07 23.30
N GLY A 116 -26.64 -21.47 22.47
CA GLY A 116 -27.91 -22.02 22.86
C GLY A 116 -27.67 -23.38 23.48
N CYS A 117 -27.20 -23.41 24.72
CA CYS A 117 -27.32 -24.60 25.55
C CYS A 117 -28.79 -24.76 25.93
N ASN A 118 -29.55 -25.41 25.05
CA ASN A 118 -30.77 -26.12 25.41
C ASN A 118 -30.64 -27.55 24.91
N ILE A 119 -30.24 -28.42 25.82
CA ILE A 119 -30.60 -29.84 25.73
C ILE A 119 -31.15 -30.22 27.10
N ASN A 120 -32.47 -30.39 27.14
CA ASN A 120 -33.17 -31.14 28.18
C ASN A 120 -32.60 -32.56 28.22
N LEU A 121 -32.26 -33.03 29.43
CA LEU A 121 -32.46 -34.39 29.91
C LEU A 121 -32.24 -34.43 31.43
#